data_AF-A0A3N5LJI5-F1
#
_entry.id   AF-A0A3N5LJI5-F1
#
_cell.length_a   1.000
_cell.length_b   1.000
_cell.length_c   1.000
_cell.angle_alpha   90.00
_cell.angle_beta   90.00
_cell.angle_gamma   90.00
#
_symmetry.space_group_name_H-M   'P 1'
#
loop_
_entity.id
_entity.type
_entity.pdbx_description
1 polymer ?
#
loop_
_entity_poly.entity_id
_entity_poly.type
_entity_poly.pdbx_seq_one_letter_code
_entity_poly.pdbx_strand_id
1 'polypeptide(L)'
;MPVCGATAIGINDAIIPSSCSLPIRRTMFKHALSTWIIALLTAAVLAACAQGSPATQAVSVSPSETPLLPTNTPTPQITSEPEVTVYYEDGAQVELVSSQGTRVMIDVTSPSKLSAPPTEKDILLVTHGHSDHYNAAFASSFPGQKLIFEAGELNADDVSIVCLASAHQEFLEIKPVGGSNYIFLVVMDGLRFAHFGGIGQEELTPEQLETLGNIDVAFMQFANTASSMDLTNKKGFNLMAQVNPKLIIPTQHINLDTIAYAVDIWNSYISLEPGIRLSPSMLPGETNLLIMGFLAPSYQKVYNLTEWQN
;
A
#
# COMPACT_ATOMS: atom_id res chain seq x y z
N MET A 1 -15.38 -40.13 52.62
CA MET A 1 -16.79 -40.56 52.63
C MET A 1 -17.20 -40.83 54.08
N PRO A 2 -18.47 -40.62 54.48
CA PRO A 2 -19.48 -39.77 53.83
C PRO A 2 -19.07 -38.28 54.08
N VAL A 3 -19.80 -37.26 54.56
CA VAL A 3 -21.23 -37.06 54.92
C VAL A 3 -21.65 -35.66 54.43
N CYS A 4 -22.95 -35.43 54.29
CA CYS A 4 -23.59 -34.19 53.86
C CYS A 4 -24.01 -33.29 55.05
N GLY A 5 -24.34 -32.02 54.80
CA GLY A 5 -24.88 -31.08 55.80
C GLY A 5 -25.22 -29.70 55.24
N ALA A 6 -26.19 -29.61 54.32
CA ALA A 6 -26.63 -28.35 53.72
C ALA A 6 -27.85 -27.73 54.44
N THR A 7 -27.87 -26.40 54.55
CA THR A 7 -29.06 -25.60 54.92
C THR A 7 -29.06 -24.30 54.10
N ALA A 8 -30.23 -23.89 53.62
CA ALA A 8 -30.39 -22.72 52.75
C ALA A 8 -31.62 -21.88 53.15
N ILE A 9 -31.36 -20.68 53.68
CA ILE A 9 -32.29 -19.57 53.92
C ILE A 9 -31.41 -18.29 53.87
N GLY A 10 -31.77 -17.19 53.22
CA GLY A 10 -32.91 -16.91 52.34
C GLY A 10 -33.11 -15.40 52.16
N ILE A 11 -33.36 -14.97 50.92
CA ILE A 11 -34.02 -13.73 50.45
C ILE A 11 -33.72 -12.40 51.18
N ASN A 12 -33.21 -11.40 50.44
CA ASN A 12 -33.72 -10.02 50.55
C ASN A 12 -33.37 -9.19 49.31
N ASP A 13 -34.39 -8.62 48.67
CA ASP A 13 -34.27 -7.72 47.52
C ASP A 13 -34.13 -6.25 47.96
N ALA A 14 -33.28 -5.49 47.27
CA ALA A 14 -33.22 -4.02 47.33
C ALA A 14 -32.75 -3.48 45.96
N ILE A 15 -33.68 -3.31 45.02
CA ILE A 15 -34.30 -2.03 44.65
C ILE A 15 -33.36 -1.09 43.86
N ILE A 16 -33.72 -0.90 42.59
CA ILE A 16 -33.10 0.03 41.64
C ILE A 16 -33.68 1.45 41.84
N PRO A 17 -32.85 2.50 41.92
CA PRO A 17 -33.27 3.88 41.67
C PRO A 17 -33.11 4.23 40.18
N SER A 18 -34.20 4.63 39.53
CA SER A 18 -34.25 4.91 38.09
C SER A 18 -33.91 6.36 37.73
N SER A 19 -33.33 6.57 36.55
CA SER A 19 -33.50 7.75 35.68
C SER A 19 -33.42 9.15 36.33
N CYS A 20 -32.26 9.81 36.22
CA CYS A 20 -32.18 11.27 36.33
C CYS A 20 -31.88 11.86 34.94
N SER A 21 -32.89 12.46 34.30
CA SER A 21 -32.79 13.09 32.99
C SER A 21 -32.96 14.60 33.09
N LEU A 22 -31.96 15.36 32.67
CA LEU A 22 -32.00 16.83 32.61
C LEU A 22 -31.60 17.33 31.21
N PRO A 23 -32.32 18.30 30.62
CA PRO A 23 -32.09 18.77 29.26
C PRO A 23 -31.02 19.87 29.21
N ILE A 24 -30.04 19.74 28.31
CA ILE A 24 -29.13 20.83 27.93
C ILE A 24 -29.32 21.15 26.44
N ARG A 25 -29.24 22.45 26.13
CA ARG A 25 -29.74 23.03 24.88
C ARG A 25 -28.90 22.64 23.65
N ARG A 26 -29.57 22.46 22.52
CA ARG A 26 -28.94 22.58 21.19
C ARG A 26 -28.45 24.02 20.99
N THR A 27 -27.14 24.22 20.90
CA THR A 27 -26.55 25.49 20.45
C THR A 27 -26.41 25.44 18.93
N MET A 28 -27.11 26.30 18.19
CA MET A 28 -26.81 26.47 16.76
C MET A 28 -25.52 27.26 16.62
N PHE A 29 -24.53 26.73 15.91
CA PHE A 29 -23.52 27.56 15.24
C PHE A 29 -23.97 27.82 13.81
N LYS A 30 -23.84 29.06 13.36
CA LYS A 30 -24.15 29.51 11.99
C LYS A 30 -22.96 30.26 11.43
N HIS A 31 -22.65 29.98 10.16
CA HIS A 31 -21.69 30.70 9.30
C HIS A 31 -20.22 30.55 9.77
N ALA A 32 -19.22 30.54 8.88
CA ALA A 32 -19.17 31.17 7.57
C ALA A 32 -18.93 30.23 6.37
N LEU A 33 -19.40 30.65 5.19
CA LEU A 33 -18.82 30.23 3.91
C LEU A 33 -17.78 31.28 3.50
N SER A 34 -16.55 30.85 3.22
CA SER A 34 -15.49 31.68 2.63
C SER A 34 -15.40 31.42 1.13
N THR A 35 -16.11 32.22 0.33
CA THR A 35 -16.03 32.17 -1.13
C THR A 35 -14.69 32.72 -1.62
N TRP A 36 -13.81 31.86 -2.12
CA TRP A 36 -12.60 32.30 -2.81
C TRP A 36 -12.91 32.67 -4.26
N ILE A 37 -12.63 33.93 -4.61
CA ILE A 37 -12.75 34.45 -5.98
C ILE A 37 -11.39 34.31 -6.66
N ILE A 38 -11.28 33.43 -7.65
CA ILE A 38 -10.12 33.37 -8.55
C ILE A 38 -10.52 34.09 -9.84
N ALA A 39 -9.81 35.19 -10.15
CA ALA A 39 -10.06 35.98 -11.35
C ALA A 39 -9.41 35.34 -12.59
N LEU A 40 -10.18 35.17 -13.67
CA LEU A 40 -9.58 34.91 -14.98
C LEU A 40 -8.85 36.16 -15.48
N LEU A 41 -7.66 35.95 -16.03
CA LEU A 41 -6.92 36.97 -16.78
C LEU A 41 -6.66 36.43 -18.19
N THR A 42 -7.52 36.81 -19.13
CA THR A 42 -7.37 36.49 -20.55
C THR A 42 -6.46 37.52 -21.22
N ALA A 43 -5.46 37.04 -21.96
CA ALA A 43 -4.62 37.86 -22.83
C ALA A 43 -4.58 37.21 -24.22
N ALA A 44 -5.31 37.79 -25.18
CA ALA A 44 -5.29 37.39 -26.57
C ALA A 44 -4.56 38.45 -27.41
N VAL A 45 -3.65 38.01 -28.28
CA VAL A 45 -3.05 38.84 -29.34
C VAL A 45 -3.15 38.07 -30.65
N LEU A 46 -3.48 38.78 -31.73
CA LEU A 46 -3.82 38.21 -33.03
C LEU A 46 -2.60 37.94 -33.93
N ALA A 47 -2.80 37.06 -34.91
CA ALA A 47 -1.80 36.72 -35.92
C ALA A 47 -1.75 37.71 -37.09
N ALA A 48 -0.63 37.71 -37.81
CA ALA A 48 -0.49 38.30 -39.15
C ALA A 48 0.46 37.43 -40.01
N CYS A 49 0.34 37.50 -41.34
CA CYS A 49 0.87 36.48 -42.25
C CYS A 49 2.19 36.87 -42.96
N ALA A 50 2.81 35.85 -43.56
CA ALA A 50 4.08 35.89 -44.29
C ALA A 50 4.11 36.80 -45.55
N GLN A 51 5.32 37.13 -46.02
CA GLN A 51 5.85 36.68 -47.33
C GLN A 51 7.31 37.15 -47.59
N GLY A 52 8.01 36.48 -48.51
CA GLY A 52 9.12 37.06 -49.29
C GLY A 52 10.54 36.55 -49.00
N SER A 53 11.07 35.68 -49.88
CA SER A 53 12.52 35.45 -50.05
C SER A 53 13.13 36.48 -51.01
N PRO A 54 14.47 36.63 -51.04
CA PRO A 54 15.17 36.08 -52.20
C PRO A 54 16.42 35.26 -51.83
N ALA A 55 17.02 34.61 -52.83
CA ALA A 55 18.14 33.69 -52.66
C ALA A 55 19.51 34.37 -52.62
N THR A 56 20.47 33.73 -51.95
CA THR A 56 21.92 34.01 -52.05
C THR A 56 22.64 32.71 -52.40
N GLN A 57 23.77 32.82 -53.10
CA GLN A 57 24.38 31.71 -53.86
C GLN A 57 25.12 30.69 -52.97
N ALA A 58 25.09 29.42 -53.39
CA ALA A 58 25.89 28.37 -52.79
C ALA A 58 27.37 28.48 -53.22
N VAL A 59 28.29 28.42 -52.26
CA VAL A 59 29.72 28.22 -52.51
C VAL A 59 30.10 26.83 -52.02
N SER A 60 30.42 25.92 -52.95
CA SER A 60 30.84 24.57 -52.64
C SER A 60 32.28 24.55 -52.13
N VAL A 61 32.48 24.40 -50.82
CA VAL A 61 33.79 24.15 -50.22
C VAL A 61 33.87 22.67 -49.85
N SER A 62 34.76 21.92 -50.51
CA SER A 62 35.00 20.51 -50.16
C SER A 62 35.75 20.44 -48.82
N PRO A 63 35.27 19.66 -47.83
CA PRO A 63 36.06 19.43 -46.62
C PRO A 63 37.31 18.62 -46.97
N SER A 64 38.46 19.06 -46.46
CA SER A 64 39.69 18.25 -46.47
C SER A 64 39.66 17.32 -45.27
N GLU A 65 39.80 16.01 -45.51
CA GLU A 65 39.87 15.03 -44.43
C GLU A 65 41.07 15.31 -43.53
N THR A 66 40.80 15.65 -42.26
CA THR A 66 41.80 15.69 -41.19
C THR A 66 41.51 14.51 -40.27
N PRO A 67 42.45 13.59 -40.05
CA PRO A 67 42.21 12.46 -39.16
C PRO A 67 41.93 12.94 -37.73
N LEU A 68 40.68 12.80 -37.28
CA LEU A 68 40.32 13.05 -35.89
C LEU A 68 40.89 11.90 -35.04
N LEU A 69 41.75 12.26 -34.10
CA LEU A 69 42.28 11.35 -33.09
C LEU A 69 41.10 10.75 -32.30
N PRO A 70 41.06 9.43 -32.01
CA PRO A 70 39.91 8.81 -31.37
C PRO A 70 39.67 9.39 -29.97
N THR A 71 38.61 10.19 -29.84
CA THR A 71 38.14 10.71 -28.56
C THR A 71 37.52 9.57 -27.77
N ASN A 72 38.28 9.02 -26.82
CA ASN A 72 37.77 8.07 -25.82
C ASN A 72 36.86 8.78 -24.81
N THR A 73 35.74 9.32 -25.29
CA THR A 73 34.60 9.68 -24.45
C THR A 73 34.04 8.38 -23.87
N PRO A 74 34.00 8.20 -22.54
CA PRO A 74 33.31 7.05 -21.96
C PRO A 74 31.84 7.15 -22.36
N THR A 75 31.33 6.16 -23.08
CA THR A 75 29.88 5.96 -23.21
C THR A 75 29.31 5.94 -21.78
N PRO A 76 28.28 6.74 -21.46
CA PRO A 76 27.62 6.65 -20.17
C PRO A 76 27.23 5.19 -19.95
N GLN A 77 27.75 4.56 -18.90
CA GLN A 77 27.26 3.24 -18.56
C GLN A 77 25.79 3.38 -18.23
N ILE A 78 24.96 2.56 -18.86
CA ILE A 78 23.56 2.43 -18.47
C ILE A 78 23.59 1.85 -17.06
N THR A 79 23.44 2.73 -16.06
CA THR A 79 23.02 2.32 -14.74
C THR A 79 21.68 1.63 -14.93
N SER A 80 21.58 0.37 -14.51
CA SER A 80 20.30 -0.33 -14.44
C SER A 80 19.29 0.54 -13.70
N GLU A 81 18.03 0.50 -14.13
CA GLU A 81 16.94 1.13 -13.39
C GLU A 81 16.97 0.61 -11.94
N PRO A 82 16.78 1.46 -10.91
CA PRO A 82 16.79 0.99 -9.54
C PRO A 82 15.65 0.00 -9.31
N GLU A 83 15.96 -1.12 -8.67
CA GLU A 83 15.05 -2.23 -8.42
C GLU A 83 14.77 -2.34 -6.92
N VAL A 84 13.49 -2.45 -6.55
CA VAL A 84 13.07 -2.88 -5.21
C VAL A 84 12.99 -4.41 -5.22
N THR A 85 13.60 -5.05 -4.22
CA THR A 85 13.33 -6.47 -3.97
C THR A 85 12.14 -6.60 -3.02
N VAL A 86 11.10 -7.31 -3.44
CA VAL A 86 9.87 -7.55 -2.68
C VAL A 86 9.84 -9.00 -2.24
N TYR A 87 9.80 -9.25 -0.94
CA TYR A 87 9.62 -10.57 -0.35
C TYR A 87 8.22 -10.73 0.25
N TYR A 88 7.58 -11.86 -0.02
CA TYR A 88 6.30 -12.26 0.57
C TYR A 88 6.16 -13.78 0.56
N GLU A 89 5.76 -14.36 1.70
CA GLU A 89 5.58 -15.82 1.84
C GLU A 89 4.19 -16.21 2.35
N ASP A 90 3.65 -15.53 3.37
CA ASP A 90 2.35 -15.86 3.98
C ASP A 90 1.85 -14.71 4.88
N GLY A 91 0.55 -14.70 5.18
CA GLY A 91 -0.09 -13.73 6.07
C GLY A 91 -0.09 -12.30 5.50
N ALA A 92 0.22 -11.32 6.36
CA ALA A 92 0.45 -9.92 5.98
C ALA A 92 1.94 -9.54 5.95
N GLN A 93 2.85 -10.50 6.21
CA GLN A 93 4.27 -10.17 6.36
C GLN A 93 4.91 -9.89 4.99
N VAL A 94 5.29 -8.63 4.77
CA VAL A 94 5.96 -8.14 3.56
C VAL A 94 7.30 -7.51 3.94
N GLU A 95 8.34 -7.75 3.14
CA GLU A 95 9.67 -7.15 3.30
C GLU A 95 10.09 -6.51 1.96
N LEU A 96 10.34 -5.21 1.97
CA LEU A 96 10.78 -4.41 0.82
C LEU A 96 12.23 -3.99 1.04
N VAL A 97 13.10 -4.15 0.05
CA VAL A 97 14.51 -3.77 0.11
C VAL A 97 14.87 -2.89 -1.09
N SER A 98 15.38 -1.69 -0.83
CA SER A 98 15.72 -0.71 -1.88
C SER A 98 17.00 -1.08 -2.63
N SER A 99 17.23 -0.41 -3.77
CA SER A 99 18.47 -0.49 -4.54
C SER A 99 19.71 -0.06 -3.74
N GLN A 100 19.54 0.72 -2.67
CA GLN A 100 20.61 1.17 -1.76
C GLN A 100 20.70 0.32 -0.49
N GLY A 101 19.80 -0.66 -0.31
CA GLY A 101 19.80 -1.60 0.81
C GLY A 101 19.07 -1.11 2.06
N THR A 102 18.29 -0.03 1.99
CA THR A 102 17.33 0.34 3.03
C THR A 102 16.14 -0.61 2.97
N ARG A 103 15.72 -1.15 4.12
CA ARG A 103 14.68 -2.18 4.16
C ARG A 103 13.52 -1.79 5.08
N VAL A 104 12.31 -2.04 4.57
CA VAL A 104 11.03 -1.86 5.26
C VAL A 104 10.42 -3.23 5.46
N MET A 105 10.05 -3.56 6.70
CA MET A 105 9.29 -4.77 7.01
C MET A 105 7.92 -4.37 7.57
N ILE A 106 6.87 -5.00 7.06
CA ILE A 106 5.48 -4.71 7.41
C ILE A 106 4.86 -5.97 8.03
N ASP A 107 4.12 -5.80 9.13
CA ASP A 107 3.32 -6.84 9.79
C ASP A 107 4.08 -8.15 10.08
N VAL A 108 5.29 -8.00 10.62
CA VAL A 108 6.17 -9.15 10.95
C VAL A 108 5.59 -9.99 12.08
N THR A 109 5.03 -11.14 11.73
CA THR A 109 4.60 -12.19 12.65
C THR A 109 5.70 -13.23 12.89
N SER A 110 6.46 -13.53 11.82
CA SER A 110 7.39 -14.65 11.70
C SER A 110 8.80 -14.16 11.33
N PRO A 111 9.59 -13.63 12.30
CA PRO A 111 10.93 -13.09 12.04
C PRO A 111 11.92 -14.08 11.40
N SER A 112 11.68 -15.39 11.53
CA SER A 112 12.48 -16.45 10.89
C SER A 112 12.25 -16.60 9.38
N LYS A 113 11.27 -15.87 8.81
CA LYS A 113 11.01 -15.80 7.36
C LYS A 113 11.60 -14.55 6.70
N LEU A 114 12.22 -13.65 7.46
CA LEU A 114 12.87 -12.45 6.93
C LEU A 114 14.15 -12.82 6.16
N SER A 115 14.47 -12.08 5.10
CA SER A 115 15.63 -12.33 4.24
C SER A 115 16.97 -12.28 4.99
N ALA A 116 17.04 -11.47 6.05
CA ALA A 116 18.15 -11.36 6.99
C ALA A 116 17.66 -10.88 8.38
N PRO A 117 18.43 -11.08 9.47
CA PRO A 117 18.14 -10.48 10.77
C PRO A 117 18.01 -8.95 10.71
N PRO A 118 17.22 -8.32 11.60
CA PRO A 118 17.05 -6.86 11.62
C PRO A 118 18.26 -6.12 12.22
N THR A 119 18.42 -4.87 11.82
CA THR A 119 19.54 -3.96 12.12
C THR A 119 19.02 -2.55 12.38
N GLU A 120 19.88 -1.67 12.91
CA GLU A 120 19.54 -0.27 13.22
C GLU A 120 19.15 0.58 11.98
N LYS A 121 19.45 0.09 10.76
CA LYS A 121 19.07 0.73 9.49
C LYS A 121 17.68 0.36 8.98
N ASP A 122 17.09 -0.70 9.53
CA ASP A 122 15.83 -1.24 9.04
C ASP A 122 14.62 -0.51 9.64
N ILE A 123 13.48 -0.59 8.97
CA ILE A 123 12.22 0.06 9.37
C ILE A 123 11.16 -1.02 9.63
N LEU A 124 10.44 -0.93 10.77
CA LEU A 124 9.31 -1.80 11.10
C LEU A 124 7.98 -1.03 11.12
N LEU A 125 7.06 -1.45 10.27
CA LEU A 125 5.71 -0.92 10.16
C LEU A 125 4.71 -1.98 10.66
N VAL A 126 3.70 -1.59 11.45
CA VAL A 126 2.65 -2.54 11.91
C VAL A 126 1.25 -1.92 11.84
N THR A 127 0.36 -2.56 11.08
CA THR A 127 -0.95 -2.04 10.69
C THR A 127 -2.00 -2.11 11.78
N HIS A 128 -1.96 -3.08 12.69
CA HIS A 128 -2.77 -3.13 13.91
C HIS A 128 -2.37 -4.31 14.83
N GLY A 129 -2.95 -4.36 16.02
CA GLY A 129 -2.52 -5.25 17.12
C GLY A 129 -3.04 -6.70 17.10
N HIS A 130 -3.61 -7.21 15.99
CA HIS A 130 -3.98 -8.63 15.91
C HIS A 130 -2.73 -9.52 15.74
N SER A 131 -2.79 -10.76 16.24
CA SER A 131 -1.62 -11.66 16.35
C SER A 131 -1.06 -12.14 15.00
N ASP A 132 -1.86 -12.04 13.94
CA ASP A 132 -1.54 -12.33 12.54
C ASP A 132 -0.97 -11.12 11.77
N HIS A 133 -0.82 -9.98 12.45
CA HIS A 133 -0.06 -8.80 12.00
C HIS A 133 1.08 -8.42 12.95
N TYR A 134 0.92 -8.63 14.26
CA TYR A 134 1.79 -8.05 15.30
C TYR A 134 2.49 -9.08 16.18
N ASN A 135 3.80 -9.23 15.99
CA ASN A 135 4.68 -9.90 16.96
C ASN A 135 5.22 -8.89 17.99
N ALA A 136 4.54 -8.79 19.14
CA ALA A 136 4.92 -7.88 20.22
C ALA A 136 6.34 -8.07 20.77
N ALA A 137 6.85 -9.30 20.76
CA ALA A 137 8.22 -9.58 21.20
C ALA A 137 9.25 -9.03 20.21
N PHE A 138 9.05 -9.31 18.91
CA PHE A 138 9.88 -8.77 17.83
C PHE A 138 9.90 -7.23 17.84
N ALA A 139 8.72 -6.60 17.85
CA ALA A 139 8.58 -5.15 17.85
C ALA A 139 9.14 -4.46 19.11
N SER A 140 9.24 -5.17 20.23
CA SER A 140 9.92 -4.71 21.45
C SER A 140 11.45 -4.80 21.35
N SER A 141 11.95 -5.84 20.67
CA SER A 141 13.39 -6.06 20.42
C SER A 141 13.93 -5.34 19.17
N PHE A 142 13.07 -4.71 18.36
CA PHE A 142 13.45 -4.17 17.07
C PHE A 142 14.47 -3.01 17.20
N PRO A 143 15.65 -3.09 16.55
CA PRO A 143 16.74 -2.13 16.74
C PRO A 143 16.63 -0.85 15.90
N GLY A 144 15.89 -0.87 14.80
CA GLY A 144 15.75 0.26 13.87
C GLY A 144 14.54 1.16 14.15
N GLN A 145 14.19 1.98 13.16
CA GLN A 145 13.03 2.88 13.24
C GLN A 145 11.71 2.09 13.16
N LYS A 146 10.63 2.60 13.76
CA LYS A 146 9.32 1.94 13.70
C LYS A 146 8.13 2.90 13.79
N LEU A 147 7.02 2.51 13.18
CA LEU A 147 5.74 3.21 13.19
C LEU A 147 4.62 2.19 13.42
N ILE A 148 3.95 2.27 14.57
CA ILE A 148 3.13 1.17 15.12
C ILE A 148 1.82 1.73 15.70
N PHE A 149 0.70 1.34 15.09
CA PHE A 149 -0.66 1.70 15.53
C PHE A 149 -0.95 3.21 15.60
N GLU A 150 -0.26 4.00 14.80
CA GLU A 150 -0.46 5.44 14.67
C GLU A 150 -0.21 5.92 13.25
N ALA A 151 -1.02 6.89 12.81
CA ALA A 151 -0.87 7.61 11.55
C ALA A 151 0.20 8.69 11.67
N GLY A 152 0.94 8.93 10.60
CA GLY A 152 2.10 9.82 10.60
C GLY A 152 3.07 9.51 9.48
N GLU A 153 4.28 10.05 9.57
CA GLU A 153 5.32 9.92 8.54
C GLU A 153 6.62 9.38 9.14
N LEU A 154 7.38 8.63 8.33
CA LEU A 154 8.70 8.13 8.65
C LEU A 154 9.55 8.22 7.38
N ASN A 155 10.75 8.79 7.48
CA ASN A 155 11.64 8.98 6.34
C ASN A 155 13.06 8.49 6.66
N ALA A 156 13.65 7.74 5.74
CA ALA A 156 15.06 7.39 5.67
C ALA A 156 15.66 7.88 4.34
N ASP A 157 16.97 7.74 4.15
CA ASP A 157 17.76 8.42 3.09
C ASP A 157 17.15 8.30 1.67
N ASP A 158 16.55 7.15 1.34
CA ASP A 158 15.96 6.80 0.04
C ASP A 158 14.53 6.25 0.12
N VAL A 159 13.91 6.29 1.31
CA VAL A 159 12.58 5.71 1.57
C VAL A 159 11.70 6.70 2.32
N SER A 160 10.55 7.03 1.76
CA SER A 160 9.51 7.86 2.40
C SER A 160 8.27 7.04 2.69
N ILE A 161 7.76 7.10 3.93
CA ILE A 161 6.61 6.32 4.39
C ILE A 161 5.55 7.25 4.98
N VAL A 162 4.30 7.06 4.55
CA VAL A 162 3.11 7.69 5.11
C VAL A 162 2.19 6.60 5.64
N CYS A 163 1.77 6.72 6.90
CA CYS A 163 0.82 5.85 7.55
C CYS A 163 -0.54 6.54 7.66
N LEU A 164 -1.56 5.96 7.03
CA LEU A 164 -2.92 6.47 7.00
C LEU A 164 -3.81 5.69 7.97
N ALA A 165 -4.59 6.41 8.79
CA ALA A 165 -5.61 5.79 9.62
C ALA A 165 -6.71 5.14 8.74
N SER A 166 -7.18 3.95 9.13
CA SER A 166 -8.26 3.23 8.44
C SER A 166 -9.10 2.39 9.43
N ALA A 167 -10.08 1.65 8.91
CA ALA A 167 -10.95 0.80 9.72
C ALA A 167 -10.89 -0.69 9.32
N HIS A 168 -10.78 -1.56 10.32
CA HIS A 168 -10.81 -3.02 10.14
C HIS A 168 -12.22 -3.54 9.81
N GLN A 169 -13.27 -2.77 10.10
CA GLN A 169 -14.63 -2.96 9.56
C GLN A 169 -15.26 -1.57 9.36
N GLU A 170 -16.08 -1.40 8.33
CA GLU A 170 -16.78 -0.15 7.97
C GLU A 170 -17.44 0.60 9.15
N PHE A 171 -17.99 -0.11 10.14
CA PHE A 171 -18.66 0.50 11.29
C PHE A 171 -17.72 0.97 12.41
N LEU A 172 -16.40 0.77 12.29
CA LEU A 172 -15.43 1.24 13.27
C LEU A 172 -14.92 2.65 12.96
N GLU A 173 -14.74 3.43 14.03
CA GLU A 173 -14.15 4.75 14.00
C GLU A 173 -12.68 4.69 13.54
N ILE A 174 -12.37 5.37 12.42
CA ILE A 174 -11.00 5.62 11.94
C ILE A 174 -10.29 6.54 12.94
N LYS A 175 -9.12 6.14 13.44
CA LYS A 175 -8.38 6.88 14.50
C LYS A 175 -6.93 7.14 14.14
N PRO A 176 -6.39 8.34 14.40
CA PRO A 176 -4.99 8.63 14.15
C PRO A 176 -4.04 7.88 15.09
N VAL A 177 -4.48 7.45 16.28
CA VAL A 177 -3.68 6.63 17.22
C VAL A 177 -4.58 5.57 17.85
N GLY A 178 -4.09 4.32 17.95
CA GLY A 178 -4.85 3.20 18.52
C GLY A 178 -6.07 2.80 17.68
N GLY A 179 -6.00 3.01 16.37
CA GLY A 179 -7.02 2.60 15.39
C GLY A 179 -7.08 1.10 15.17
N SER A 180 -8.10 0.67 14.43
CA SER A 180 -8.34 -0.75 14.16
C SER A 180 -7.55 -1.29 12.97
N ASN A 181 -7.14 -0.44 12.03
CA ASN A 181 -6.21 -0.75 10.96
C ASN A 181 -5.48 0.52 10.48
N TYR A 182 -4.30 0.37 9.90
CA TYR A 182 -3.55 1.43 9.23
C TYR A 182 -3.10 0.96 7.83
N ILE A 183 -3.11 1.87 6.86
CA ILE A 183 -2.57 1.65 5.51
C ILE A 183 -1.18 2.29 5.46
N PHE A 184 -0.16 1.56 5.02
CA PHE A 184 1.16 2.14 4.77
C PHE A 184 1.38 2.38 3.28
N LEU A 185 1.59 3.64 2.92
CA LEU A 185 2.21 4.04 1.66
C LEU A 185 3.73 4.06 1.86
N VAL A 186 4.47 3.30 1.06
CA VAL A 186 5.94 3.28 1.03
C VAL A 186 6.39 3.73 -0.35
N VAL A 187 7.30 4.71 -0.41
CA VAL A 187 7.85 5.26 -1.65
C VAL A 187 9.36 5.09 -1.65
N MET A 188 9.87 4.31 -2.61
CA MET A 188 11.29 3.94 -2.73
C MET A 188 11.62 3.58 -4.18
N ASP A 189 12.82 3.90 -4.66
CA ASP A 189 13.31 3.61 -6.02
C ASP A 189 12.37 4.03 -7.19
N GLY A 190 11.53 5.04 -6.97
CA GLY A 190 10.55 5.53 -7.95
C GLY A 190 9.24 4.74 -8.00
N LEU A 191 9.04 3.76 -7.11
CA LEU A 191 7.81 2.98 -6.96
C LEU A 191 7.02 3.40 -5.71
N ARG A 192 5.68 3.31 -5.80
CA ARG A 192 4.72 3.55 -4.71
C ARG A 192 3.99 2.26 -4.32
N PHE A 193 4.35 1.71 -3.17
CA PHE A 193 3.73 0.52 -2.58
C PHE A 193 2.64 0.93 -1.58
N ALA A 194 1.47 0.30 -1.61
CA ALA A 194 0.44 0.46 -0.59
C ALA A 194 0.14 -0.88 0.09
N HIS A 195 0.37 -0.97 1.41
CA HIS A 195 0.02 -2.14 2.21
C HIS A 195 -1.23 -1.84 3.04
N PHE A 196 -2.33 -2.52 2.72
CA PHE A 196 -3.65 -2.23 3.27
C PHE A 196 -3.96 -2.92 4.60
N GLY A 197 -3.18 -3.92 5.01
CA GLY A 197 -3.43 -4.68 6.25
C GLY A 197 -4.82 -5.32 6.28
N GLY A 198 -5.42 -5.34 7.48
CA GLY A 198 -6.73 -5.94 7.75
C GLY A 198 -7.94 -5.07 7.39
N ILE A 199 -7.83 -4.14 6.42
CA ILE A 199 -8.89 -3.17 6.09
C ILE A 199 -10.24 -3.84 5.78
N GLY A 200 -11.34 -3.29 6.31
CA GLY A 200 -12.72 -3.76 6.10
C GLY A 200 -13.72 -2.64 5.77
N GLN A 201 -13.21 -1.49 5.34
CA GLN A 201 -13.99 -0.39 4.75
C GLN A 201 -14.70 -0.82 3.45
N GLU A 202 -15.78 -0.14 3.10
CA GLU A 202 -16.47 -0.26 1.80
C GLU A 202 -15.91 0.72 0.77
N GLU A 203 -15.60 1.95 1.19
CA GLU A 203 -14.97 2.99 0.38
C GLU A 203 -13.78 3.61 1.14
N LEU A 204 -12.80 4.14 0.40
CA LEU A 204 -11.73 4.96 0.97
C LEU A 204 -12.23 6.40 1.16
N THR A 205 -11.76 7.06 2.22
CA THR A 205 -12.07 8.49 2.41
C THR A 205 -11.38 9.33 1.33
N PRO A 206 -11.89 10.53 0.98
CA PRO A 206 -11.21 11.42 0.04
C PRO A 206 -9.76 11.74 0.44
N GLU A 207 -9.49 11.86 1.74
CA GLU A 207 -8.16 12.08 2.31
C GLU A 207 -7.24 10.84 2.14
N GLN A 208 -7.79 9.63 2.30
CA GLN A 208 -7.05 8.39 1.99
C GLN A 208 -6.70 8.32 0.50
N LEU A 209 -7.65 8.65 -0.39
CA LEU A 209 -7.46 8.63 -1.84
C LEU A 209 -6.47 9.71 -2.33
N GLU A 210 -6.56 10.94 -1.82
CA GLU A 210 -5.63 12.03 -2.14
C GLU A 210 -4.19 11.70 -1.71
N THR A 211 -4.02 11.11 -0.53
CA THR A 211 -2.71 10.72 0.02
C THR A 211 -2.10 9.51 -0.71
N LEU A 212 -2.92 8.48 -1.01
CA LEU A 212 -2.48 7.30 -1.76
C LEU A 212 -2.15 7.66 -3.22
N GLY A 213 -2.96 8.50 -3.87
CA GLY A 213 -2.78 8.89 -5.26
C GLY A 213 -2.64 7.69 -6.19
N ASN A 214 -1.73 7.79 -7.17
CA ASN A 214 -1.36 6.65 -8.00
C ASN A 214 -0.54 5.64 -7.18
N ILE A 215 -0.92 4.36 -7.22
CA ILE A 215 -0.20 3.25 -6.60
C ILE A 215 0.39 2.36 -7.69
N ASP A 216 1.65 1.95 -7.50
CA ASP A 216 2.33 1.01 -8.40
C ASP A 216 2.05 -0.44 -7.99
N VAL A 217 2.16 -0.74 -6.69
CA VAL A 217 1.97 -2.10 -6.15
C VAL A 217 1.07 -2.05 -4.90
N ALA A 218 0.00 -2.83 -4.87
CA ALA A 218 -0.90 -2.95 -3.73
C ALA A 218 -0.80 -4.34 -3.08
N PHE A 219 -0.52 -4.38 -1.78
CA PHE A 219 -0.62 -5.57 -0.93
C PHE A 219 -1.98 -5.58 -0.24
N MET A 220 -2.87 -6.48 -0.65
CA MET A 220 -4.30 -6.38 -0.38
C MET A 220 -4.94 -7.73 -0.06
N GLN A 221 -5.75 -7.77 1.00
CA GLN A 221 -6.63 -8.90 1.29
C GLN A 221 -7.94 -8.84 0.49
N PHE A 222 -8.50 -10.01 0.14
CA PHE A 222 -9.74 -10.10 -0.64
C PHE A 222 -10.86 -10.93 0.03
N ALA A 223 -10.53 -11.67 1.09
CA ALA A 223 -11.49 -12.34 1.93
C ALA A 223 -10.90 -12.49 3.34
N ASN A 224 -11.55 -11.91 4.36
CA ASN A 224 -11.16 -12.07 5.77
C ASN A 224 -12.39 -11.84 6.64
N THR A 225 -12.78 -12.88 7.39
CA THR A 225 -13.98 -12.87 8.25
C THR A 225 -13.89 -11.86 9.39
N ALA A 226 -12.71 -11.62 9.95
CA ALA A 226 -12.50 -10.58 10.96
C ALA A 226 -12.79 -9.20 10.35
N SER A 227 -12.39 -8.95 9.10
CA SER A 227 -12.67 -7.68 8.41
C SER A 227 -14.09 -7.53 7.85
N SER A 228 -14.90 -8.60 7.92
CA SER A 228 -16.18 -8.71 7.21
C SER A 228 -16.05 -8.50 5.69
N MET A 229 -14.98 -9.01 5.08
CA MET A 229 -14.73 -8.96 3.63
C MET A 229 -14.88 -10.35 3.00
N ASP A 230 -15.63 -10.43 1.91
CA ASP A 230 -15.84 -11.66 1.13
C ASP A 230 -16.21 -11.36 -0.35
N LEU A 231 -16.48 -12.41 -1.14
CA LEU A 231 -16.95 -12.28 -2.52
C LEU A 231 -18.43 -11.85 -2.66
N THR A 232 -19.20 -11.85 -1.57
CA THR A 232 -20.59 -11.38 -1.56
C THR A 232 -20.64 -9.86 -1.59
N ASN A 233 -19.80 -9.21 -0.77
CA ASN A 233 -19.70 -7.75 -0.69
C ASN A 233 -18.59 -7.14 -1.55
N LYS A 234 -17.58 -7.95 -1.92
CA LYS A 234 -16.46 -7.58 -2.80
C LYS A 234 -15.65 -6.36 -2.34
N LYS A 235 -15.66 -6.01 -1.05
CA LYS A 235 -15.00 -4.80 -0.51
C LYS A 235 -13.57 -4.62 -1.04
N GLY A 236 -12.73 -5.65 -0.97
CA GLY A 236 -11.34 -5.56 -1.46
C GLY A 236 -11.23 -5.25 -2.96
N PHE A 237 -12.09 -5.83 -3.80
CA PHE A 237 -12.13 -5.52 -5.23
C PHE A 237 -12.64 -4.10 -5.50
N ASN A 238 -13.62 -3.63 -4.73
CA ASN A 238 -14.13 -2.26 -4.83
C ASN A 238 -13.07 -1.22 -4.39
N LEU A 239 -12.28 -1.52 -3.36
CA LEU A 239 -11.17 -0.70 -2.90
C LEU A 239 -10.04 -0.65 -3.95
N MET A 240 -9.69 -1.78 -4.57
CA MET A 240 -8.72 -1.80 -5.68
C MET A 240 -9.22 -1.06 -6.92
N ALA A 241 -10.53 -1.05 -7.19
CA ALA A 241 -11.12 -0.25 -8.27
C ALA A 241 -11.08 1.26 -8.00
N GLN A 242 -11.05 1.70 -6.73
CA GLN A 242 -10.85 3.11 -6.35
C GLN A 242 -9.38 3.55 -6.47
N VAL A 243 -8.44 2.64 -6.18
CA VAL A 243 -6.99 2.92 -6.16
C VAL A 243 -6.32 2.69 -7.52
N ASN A 244 -6.87 1.79 -8.35
CA ASN A 244 -6.37 1.41 -9.67
C ASN A 244 -4.83 1.14 -9.69
N PRO A 245 -4.31 0.23 -8.85
CA PRO A 245 -2.88 -0.09 -8.82
C PRO A 245 -2.45 -0.81 -10.11
N LYS A 246 -1.17 -0.70 -10.51
CA LYS A 246 -0.64 -1.47 -11.65
C LYS A 246 -0.52 -2.96 -11.31
N LEU A 247 -0.04 -3.27 -10.11
CA LEU A 247 0.16 -4.65 -9.65
C LEU A 247 -0.54 -4.88 -8.30
N ILE A 248 -1.21 -6.01 -8.17
CA ILE A 248 -1.82 -6.47 -6.92
C ILE A 248 -1.12 -7.75 -6.47
N ILE A 249 -0.61 -7.76 -5.24
CA ILE A 249 -0.07 -8.96 -4.58
C ILE A 249 -1.05 -9.30 -3.44
N PRO A 250 -1.85 -10.38 -3.57
CA PRO A 250 -2.81 -10.76 -2.54
C PRO A 250 -2.13 -11.16 -1.22
N THR A 251 -2.61 -10.59 -0.12
CA THR A 251 -2.19 -10.93 1.25
C THR A 251 -3.34 -11.53 2.06
N GLN A 252 -3.03 -12.40 3.03
CA GLN A 252 -3.94 -13.01 4.02
C GLN A 252 -5.19 -13.77 3.53
N HIS A 253 -5.53 -14.86 4.26
CA HIS A 253 -6.85 -15.53 4.25
C HIS A 253 -7.42 -15.93 2.86
N ILE A 254 -6.54 -16.00 1.86
CA ILE A 254 -6.86 -16.26 0.46
C ILE A 254 -7.53 -17.63 0.32
N ASN A 255 -8.69 -17.66 -0.35
CA ASN A 255 -9.40 -18.90 -0.70
C ASN A 255 -9.54 -19.05 -2.22
N LEU A 256 -9.84 -20.28 -2.67
CA LEU A 256 -9.90 -20.62 -4.10
C LEU A 256 -10.95 -19.82 -4.86
N ASP A 257 -12.14 -19.62 -4.31
CA ASP A 257 -13.19 -18.86 -4.99
C ASP A 257 -12.75 -17.41 -5.23
N THR A 258 -12.07 -16.82 -4.25
CA THR A 258 -11.56 -15.44 -4.29
C THR A 258 -10.45 -15.27 -5.34
N ILE A 259 -9.55 -16.24 -5.48
CA ILE A 259 -8.56 -16.25 -6.57
C ILE A 259 -9.22 -16.53 -7.92
N ALA A 260 -10.20 -17.43 -8.00
CA ALA A 260 -10.92 -17.69 -9.24
C ALA A 260 -11.59 -16.41 -9.79
N TYR A 261 -12.20 -15.61 -8.90
CA TYR A 261 -12.77 -14.32 -9.27
C TYR A 261 -11.69 -13.27 -9.65
N ALA A 262 -10.57 -13.21 -8.93
CA ALA A 262 -9.47 -12.30 -9.25
C ALA A 262 -8.83 -12.62 -10.62
N VAL A 263 -8.69 -13.90 -10.95
CA VAL A 263 -8.15 -14.40 -12.24
C VAL A 263 -9.12 -14.19 -13.41
N ASP A 264 -10.43 -14.10 -13.15
CA ASP A 264 -11.46 -13.80 -14.16
C ASP A 264 -11.47 -12.31 -14.57
N ILE A 265 -10.99 -11.40 -13.71
CA ILE A 265 -11.04 -9.94 -13.92
C ILE A 265 -9.69 -9.25 -14.19
N TRP A 266 -8.55 -9.88 -13.88
CA TRP A 266 -7.22 -9.30 -14.02
C TRP A 266 -6.24 -10.27 -14.70
N ASN A 267 -5.35 -9.76 -15.56
CA ASN A 267 -4.27 -10.58 -16.11
C ASN A 267 -3.41 -11.09 -14.94
N SER A 268 -3.29 -12.41 -14.83
CA SER A 268 -2.81 -13.05 -13.61
C SER A 268 -1.52 -13.84 -13.83
N TYR A 269 -0.54 -13.53 -12.99
CA TYR A 269 0.81 -14.08 -12.99
C TYR A 269 1.09 -14.77 -11.66
N ILE A 270 2.18 -15.52 -11.61
CA ILE A 270 2.65 -16.18 -10.41
C ILE A 270 4.14 -15.99 -10.20
N SER A 271 4.60 -16.06 -8.95
CA SER A 271 6.00 -16.40 -8.66
C SER A 271 6.04 -17.52 -7.62
N LEU A 272 6.88 -18.52 -7.88
CA LEU A 272 7.18 -19.60 -6.94
C LEU A 272 8.37 -19.27 -6.02
N GLU A 273 9.08 -18.18 -6.29
CA GLU A 273 10.17 -17.67 -5.44
C GLU A 273 9.60 -16.83 -4.29
N PRO A 274 10.23 -16.83 -3.10
CA PRO A 274 9.77 -16.04 -1.95
C PRO A 274 10.04 -14.54 -2.10
N GLY A 275 10.76 -14.12 -3.14
CA GLY A 275 10.97 -12.71 -3.47
C GLY A 275 11.26 -12.46 -4.95
N ILE A 276 10.83 -11.29 -5.41
CA ILE A 276 10.93 -10.79 -6.78
C ILE A 276 11.68 -9.45 -6.81
N ARG A 277 12.10 -9.02 -8.00
CA ARG A 277 12.56 -7.65 -8.26
C ARG A 277 11.48 -6.89 -9.03
N LEU A 278 11.33 -5.60 -8.74
CA LEU A 278 10.42 -4.71 -9.45
C LEU A 278 11.10 -3.36 -9.68
N SER A 279 10.95 -2.83 -10.89
CA SER A 279 11.30 -1.46 -11.26
C SER A 279 10.12 -0.80 -12.00
N PRO A 280 10.11 0.55 -12.16
CA PRO A 280 9.02 1.24 -12.86
C PRO A 280 8.76 0.75 -14.29
N SER A 281 9.77 0.27 -15.03
CA SER A 281 9.58 -0.28 -16.38
C SER A 281 9.12 -1.75 -16.45
N MET A 282 9.22 -2.51 -15.35
CA MET A 282 8.71 -3.89 -15.25
C MET A 282 7.18 -3.95 -15.06
N LEU A 283 6.57 -2.84 -14.63
CA LEU A 283 5.15 -2.81 -14.26
C LEU A 283 4.21 -2.60 -15.46
N PRO A 284 3.01 -3.22 -15.43
CA PRO A 284 2.04 -3.11 -16.52
C PRO A 284 1.37 -1.72 -16.58
N GLY A 285 0.75 -1.44 -17.73
CA GLY A 285 -0.07 -0.22 -17.93
C GLY A 285 -1.51 -0.33 -17.42
N GLU A 286 -1.93 -1.51 -16.96
CA GLU A 286 -3.26 -1.82 -16.41
C GLU A 286 -3.13 -2.74 -15.19
N THR A 287 -4.19 -2.89 -14.39
CA THR A 287 -4.15 -3.68 -13.15
C THR A 287 -3.99 -5.18 -13.41
N ASN A 288 -2.83 -5.72 -13.04
CA ASN A 288 -2.54 -7.15 -13.06
C ASN A 288 -2.46 -7.73 -11.64
N LEU A 289 -2.67 -9.05 -11.54
CA LEU A 289 -2.52 -9.82 -10.32
C LEU A 289 -1.18 -10.59 -10.35
N LEU A 290 -0.44 -10.59 -9.24
CA LEU A 290 0.73 -11.45 -9.04
C LEU A 290 0.57 -12.25 -7.76
N ILE A 291 0.37 -13.55 -7.92
CA ILE A 291 0.23 -14.51 -6.82
C ILE A 291 1.62 -14.96 -6.36
N MET A 292 1.89 -14.89 -5.07
CA MET A 292 3.18 -15.24 -4.47
C MET A 292 3.01 -16.10 -3.21
N GLY A 293 4.14 -16.61 -2.69
CA GLY A 293 4.20 -17.25 -1.38
C GLY A 293 3.68 -18.70 -1.32
N PHE A 294 3.44 -19.18 -0.10
CA PHE A 294 3.24 -20.60 0.23
C PHE A 294 2.12 -21.30 -0.58
N LEU A 295 1.07 -20.58 -0.95
CA LEU A 295 -0.06 -21.12 -1.71
C LEU A 295 0.11 -21.03 -3.23
N ALA A 296 1.08 -20.27 -3.75
CA ALA A 296 1.33 -20.12 -5.18
C ALA A 296 1.51 -21.47 -5.91
N PRO A 297 2.32 -22.45 -5.42
CA PRO A 297 2.44 -23.76 -6.05
C PRO A 297 1.15 -24.60 -6.07
N SER A 298 0.11 -24.19 -5.33
CA SER A 298 -1.23 -24.78 -5.41
C SER A 298 -2.08 -24.08 -6.46
N TYR A 299 -2.11 -22.74 -6.45
CA TYR A 299 -2.85 -21.96 -7.44
C TYR A 299 -2.35 -22.14 -8.88
N GLN A 300 -1.03 -22.31 -9.08
CA GLN A 300 -0.47 -22.63 -10.41
C GLN A 300 -1.11 -23.88 -11.04
N LYS A 301 -1.33 -24.92 -10.23
CA LYS A 301 -1.88 -26.21 -10.67
C LYS A 301 -3.38 -26.15 -10.98
N VAL A 302 -4.08 -25.15 -10.43
CA VAL A 302 -5.53 -24.96 -10.60
C VAL A 302 -5.82 -24.04 -11.79
N TYR A 303 -5.08 -22.93 -11.92
CA TYR A 303 -5.37 -21.88 -12.92
C TYR A 303 -4.36 -21.80 -14.08
N ASN A 304 -3.29 -22.61 -14.07
CA ASN A 304 -2.25 -22.64 -15.10
C ASN A 304 -1.65 -21.24 -15.40
N LEU A 305 -1.32 -20.50 -14.33
CA LEU A 305 -0.76 -19.14 -14.43
C LEU A 305 0.68 -19.16 -14.95
N THR A 306 1.01 -18.14 -15.74
CA THR A 306 2.37 -17.90 -16.25
C THR A 306 3.25 -17.31 -15.14
N GLU A 307 4.50 -17.76 -15.04
CA GLU A 307 5.50 -17.13 -14.16
C GLU A 307 5.66 -15.64 -14.50
N TRP A 308 5.95 -14.84 -13.48
CA TRP A 308 6.43 -13.47 -13.65
C TRP A 308 7.82 -13.51 -14.29
N GLN A 309 8.02 -12.75 -15.37
CA GLN A 309 9.23 -12.76 -16.21
C GLN A 309 9.71 -11.35 -16.58
N ASN A 310 9.23 -10.33 -15.83
CA ASN A 310 9.65 -8.93 -15.98
C ASN A 310 10.68 -8.59 -14.89
#